data_AF-A0A0M6YDP7-F1
#
_entry.id   AF-A0A0M6YDP7-F1
#
_cell.length_a   1.000
_cell.length_b   1.000
_cell.length_c   1.000
_cell.angle_alpha   90.00
_cell.angle_beta   90.00
_cell.angle_gamma   90.00
#
_symmetry.space_group_name_H-M   'P 1'
#
loop_
_entity.id
_entity.type
_entity.pdbx_description
1 polymer ?
#
loop_
_entity_poly.entity_id
_entity_poly.type
_entity_poly.pdbx_seq_one_letter_code
_entity_poly.pdbx_strand_id
1 'polypeptide(L)'
;MTDKAELTTKYDDNPTRHRLMLMGLVWLSVYPVVTIGSYLLGPFELPLFIETFLTTMCSVPLITFLVVPNAKALIAKADPRA
;
A
#
# COMPACT_ATOMS: atom_id res chain seq x y z
N MET A 1 -2.87 13.72 45.77
CA MET A 1 -3.35 14.30 44.50
C MET A 1 -2.40 13.83 43.41
N THR A 2 -2.60 12.60 42.94
CA THR A 2 -1.69 11.96 41.98
C THR A 2 -2.55 11.22 40.98
N ASP A 3 -3.13 11.96 40.03
CA ASP A 3 -4.04 11.41 39.03
C ASP A 3 -3.95 12.26 37.75
N LYS A 4 -2.81 12.17 37.08
CA LYS A 4 -2.56 12.79 35.74
C LYS A 4 -1.66 11.90 34.87
N ALA A 5 -1.64 10.60 35.10
CA ALA A 5 -0.75 9.69 34.39
C ALA A 5 -1.46 8.68 33.46
N GLU A 6 -2.81 8.64 33.38
CA GLU A 6 -3.46 7.40 32.95
C GLU A 6 -4.40 7.46 31.73
N LEU A 7 -4.39 8.48 30.86
CA LEU A 7 -5.54 8.63 29.94
C LEU A 7 -5.35 8.97 28.44
N THR A 8 -4.20 8.83 27.78
CA THR A 8 -4.21 9.03 26.30
C THR A 8 -3.44 8.07 25.39
N THR A 9 -2.80 7.02 25.91
CA THR A 9 -2.12 6.04 25.05
C THR A 9 -2.62 4.62 25.31
N LYS A 10 -3.93 4.41 25.13
CA LYS A 10 -4.41 3.06 24.81
C LYS A 10 -4.13 2.78 23.33
N TYR A 11 -2.85 2.65 23.01
CA TYR A 11 -2.35 2.11 21.75
C TYR A 11 -2.31 0.59 21.92
N ASP A 12 -3.43 -0.08 21.66
CA ASP A 12 -3.46 -1.45 21.15
C ASP A 12 -4.91 -1.87 20.87
N ASP A 13 -5.21 -2.17 19.61
CA ASP A 13 -6.14 -3.27 19.31
C ASP A 13 -5.71 -3.97 18.01
N ASN A 14 -4.65 -4.79 18.13
CA ASN A 14 -4.05 -5.66 17.12
C ASN A 14 -3.22 -4.94 16.04
N PRO A 15 -1.92 -4.64 16.26
CA PRO A 15 -0.97 -4.24 15.21
C PRO A 15 -0.96 -5.22 14.03
N THR A 16 -1.28 -6.49 14.29
CA THR A 16 -1.44 -7.54 13.28
C THR A 16 -2.60 -7.24 12.33
N ARG A 17 -3.75 -6.74 12.80
CA ARG A 17 -4.90 -6.39 11.94
C ARG A 17 -4.59 -5.20 11.05
N HIS A 18 -4.00 -4.14 11.59
CA HIS A 18 -3.61 -2.96 10.81
C HIS A 18 -2.57 -3.32 9.73
N ARG A 19 -1.58 -4.15 10.10
CA ARG A 19 -0.57 -4.66 9.17
C ARG A 19 -1.16 -5.56 8.08
N LEU A 20 -2.11 -6.42 8.42
CA LEU A 20 -2.83 -7.25 7.44
C LEU A 20 -3.69 -6.43 6.49
N MET A 21 -4.37 -5.39 6.97
CA MET A 21 -5.13 -4.46 6.11
C MET A 21 -4.21 -3.70 5.15
N LEU A 22 -3.08 -3.18 5.63
CA LEU A 22 -2.07 -2.54 4.78
C LEU A 22 -1.53 -3.50 3.72
N MET A 23 -1.16 -4.73 4.11
CA MET A 23 -0.67 -5.74 3.18
C MET A 23 -1.74 -6.12 2.15
N GLY A 24 -2.99 -6.28 2.58
CA GLY A 24 -4.12 -6.56 1.69
C GLY A 24 -4.37 -5.44 0.67
N LEU A 25 -4.34 -4.17 1.11
CA LEU A 25 -4.52 -3.02 0.22
C LEU A 25 -3.36 -2.84 -0.75
N VAL A 26 -2.12 -3.03 -0.29
CA VAL A 26 -0.94 -3.00 -1.16
C VAL A 26 -1.02 -4.13 -2.19
N TRP A 27 -1.36 -5.34 -1.76
CA TRP A 27 -1.48 -6.50 -2.65
C TRP A 27 -2.59 -6.33 -3.69
N LEU A 28 -3.77 -5.83 -3.28
CA LEU A 28 -4.87 -5.51 -4.18
C LEU A 28 -4.48 -4.44 -5.21
N SER A 29 -3.63 -3.50 -4.82
CA SER A 29 -3.13 -2.43 -5.68
C SER A 29 -2.07 -2.89 -6.69
N VAL A 30 -1.30 -3.94 -6.39
CA VAL A 30 -0.29 -4.46 -7.33
C VAL A 30 -0.94 -4.93 -8.63
N TYR A 31 -2.08 -5.62 -8.54
CA TYR A 31 -2.76 -6.18 -9.71
C TYR A 31 -3.10 -5.14 -10.79
N PRO A 32 -3.85 -4.05 -10.50
CA PRO A 32 -4.15 -3.03 -11.50
C PRO A 32 -2.89 -2.30 -12.00
N VAL A 33 -1.87 -2.10 -11.16
CA VAL A 33 -0.61 -1.46 -11.61
C VAL A 33 0.10 -2.32 -12.65
N VAL A 34 0.22 -3.63 -12.41
CA VAL A 34 0.82 -4.57 -13.36
C VAL A 34 -0.05 -4.69 -14.62
N THR A 35 -1.37 -4.77 -14.48
CA THR A 35 -2.29 -4.82 -15.63
C THR A 35 -2.18 -3.58 -16.51
N ILE A 36 -2.12 -2.37 -15.92
CA ILE A 36 -1.93 -1.13 -16.67
C ILE A 36 -0.55 -1.11 -17.34
N GLY A 37 0.50 -1.55 -16.63
CA GLY A 37 1.85 -1.68 -17.18
C GLY A 37 1.86 -2.55 -18.43
N SER A 38 1.36 -3.78 -18.33
CA SER A 38 1.28 -4.71 -19.45
C SER A 38 0.36 -4.22 -20.57
N TYR A 39 -0.74 -3.53 -20.26
CA TYR A 39 -1.61 -2.95 -21.29
C TYR A 39 -0.91 -1.82 -22.07
N LEU A 40 -0.12 -0.97 -21.39
CA LEU A 40 0.65 0.09 -22.01
C LEU A 40 1.86 -0.44 -22.81
N LEU A 41 2.46 -1.53 -22.36
CA LEU A 41 3.64 -2.15 -22.99
C LEU A 41 3.28 -3.15 -24.11
N GLY A 42 2.08 -3.74 -24.06
CA GLY A 42 1.57 -4.67 -25.07
C GLY A 42 1.67 -4.21 -26.53
N PRO A 43 1.37 -2.94 -26.90
CA PRO A 43 1.48 -2.50 -28.29
C PRO A 43 2.93 -2.34 -28.79
N PHE A 44 3.94 -2.44 -27.92
CA PHE A 44 5.35 -2.24 -28.31
C PHE A 44 6.09 -3.53 -28.69
N GLU A 45 5.42 -4.71 -28.64
CA GLU A 45 6.02 -6.03 -28.94
C GLU A 45 7.41 -6.22 -28.30
N LEU A 46 7.58 -5.74 -27.07
CA LEU A 46 8.87 -5.76 -26.39
C LEU A 46 9.22 -7.19 -25.98
N PRO A 47 10.52 -7.56 -25.99
CA PRO A 47 10.98 -8.77 -25.35
C PRO A 47 10.55 -8.79 -23.89
N LEU A 48 10.08 -9.95 -23.42
CA LEU A 48 9.49 -10.12 -22.08
C LEU A 48 10.40 -9.61 -20.95
N PHE A 49 11.73 -9.71 -21.10
CA PHE A 49 12.68 -9.18 -20.12
C PHE A 49 12.66 -7.66 -20.00
N ILE A 50 12.47 -6.93 -21.11
CA ILE A 50 12.39 -5.46 -21.12
C ILE A 50 11.06 -5.01 -20.55
N GLU A 51 9.96 -5.67 -20.93
CA GLU A 51 8.64 -5.39 -20.39
C GLU A 51 8.63 -5.58 -18.86
N THR A 52 9.19 -6.69 -18.38
CA THR A 52 9.29 -6.97 -16.94
C THR A 52 10.17 -5.95 -16.24
N PHE A 53 11.30 -5.57 -16.84
CA PHE A 53 12.19 -4.55 -16.29
C PHE A 53 11.49 -3.20 -16.15
N LEU A 54 10.86 -2.71 -17.23
CA LEU A 54 10.14 -1.43 -17.24
C LEU A 54 8.94 -1.44 -16.28
N THR A 55 8.17 -2.53 -16.29
CA THR A 55 7.03 -2.70 -15.38
C THR A 55 7.49 -2.66 -13.93
N THR A 56 8.58 -3.33 -13.58
CA THR A 56 9.09 -3.35 -12.20
C THR A 56 9.70 -1.99 -11.83
N MET A 57 10.47 -1.39 -12.73
CA MET A 57 11.08 -0.07 -12.55
C MET A 57 10.03 1.02 -12.29
N CYS A 58 8.87 0.94 -12.92
CA CYS A 58 7.75 1.86 -12.68
C CYS A 58 6.90 1.44 -11.47
N SER A 59 6.58 0.16 -11.34
CA SER A 59 5.67 -0.35 -10.29
C SER A 59 6.23 -0.14 -8.90
N VAL A 60 7.52 -0.38 -8.67
CA VAL A 60 8.14 -0.25 -7.33
C VAL A 60 8.00 1.18 -6.78
N PRO A 61 8.47 2.24 -7.45
CA PRO A 61 8.31 3.61 -6.94
C PRO A 61 6.83 4.02 -6.88
N LEU A 62 5.99 3.58 -7.81
CA LEU A 62 4.56 3.90 -7.80
C LEU A 62 3.87 3.28 -6.58
N ILE A 63 4.16 2.02 -6.26
CA ILE A 63 3.64 1.36 -5.05
C ILE A 63 4.19 2.05 -3.79
N THR A 64 5.49 2.33 -3.75
CA THR A 64 6.15 2.86 -2.55
C THR A 64 5.72 4.29 -2.23
N PHE A 65 5.64 5.17 -3.23
CA PHE A 65 5.35 6.59 -3.03
C PHE A 65 3.87 6.94 -3.17
N LEU A 66 3.08 6.14 -3.88
CA LEU A 66 1.67 6.47 -4.14
C LEU A 66 0.74 5.52 -3.40
N VAL A 67 0.94 4.21 -3.50
CA VAL A 67 0.02 3.23 -2.91
C VAL A 67 0.15 3.18 -1.38
N VAL A 68 1.36 3.10 -0.84
CA VAL A 68 1.58 3.01 0.62
C VAL A 68 1.01 4.20 1.39
N PRO A 69 1.28 5.47 1.05
CA PRO A 69 0.71 6.60 1.78
C PRO A 69 -0.81 6.71 1.59
N ASN A 70 -1.33 6.42 0.40
CA ASN A 70 -2.78 6.42 0.17
C ASN A 70 -3.48 5.29 0.93
N ALA A 71 -2.87 4.09 1.02
CA ALA A 71 -3.40 2.99 1.80
C ALA A 71 -3.42 3.33 3.30
N LYS A 72 -2.35 3.95 3.83
CA LYS A 72 -2.32 4.46 5.20
C LYS A 72 -3.41 5.52 5.44
N ALA A 73 -3.58 6.46 4.52
CA ALA A 73 -4.61 7.49 4.61
C ALA A 73 -6.03 6.90 4.55
N LEU A 74 -6.26 5.90 3.70
CA LEU A 74 -7.56 5.22 3.57
C LEU A 74 -7.89 4.42 4.83
N ILE A 75 -6.92 3.72 5.43
CA ILE A 75 -7.14 3.00 6.69
C ILE A 75 -7.41 3.99 7.83
N ALA A 76 -6.63 5.06 7.94
CA ALA A 76 -6.86 6.10 8.96
C ALA A 76 -8.24 6.77 8.82
N LYS A 77 -8.76 6.86 7.59
CA LYS A 77 -10.10 7.40 7.31
C LYS A 77 -11.21 6.38 7.57
N ALA A 78 -10.97 5.10 7.29
CA ALA A 78 -11.93 4.02 7.50
C ALA A 78 -12.03 3.58 8.97
N ASP A 79 -10.95 3.75 9.74
CA ASP A 79 -10.90 3.47 11.16
C ASP A 79 -10.17 4.60 11.92
N PRO A 80 -10.88 5.68 12.30
CA PRO A 80 -10.31 6.79 13.08
C PRO A 80 -10.02 6.41 14.55
N ARG A 81 -10.23 5.14 14.95
CA ARG A 81 -9.97 4.62 16.30
C ARG A 81 -8.94 3.49 16.36
N ALA A 82 -8.32 3.12 15.22
CA ALA A 82 -7.23 2.15 15.15
C ALA A 82 -5.83 2.80 15.16
#